data_AF-A0A7Y2GH02-F1
#
_entry.id   AF-A0A7Y2GH02-F1
#
_cell.length_a   1.000
_cell.length_b   1.000
_cell.length_c   1.000
_cell.angle_alpha   90.00
_cell.angle_beta   90.00
_cell.angle_gamma   90.00
#
_symmetry.space_group_name_H-M   'P 1'
#
loop_
_entity.id
_entity.type
_entity.pdbx_description
1 polymer ?
#
loop_
_entity_poly.entity_id
_entity_poly.type
_entity_poly.pdbx_seq_one_letter_code
_entity_poly.pdbx_strand_id
1 'polypeptide(L)'
;MDKTELWECPDCGNRFTTAKVWHSCGKYGFERHFDRKEPIVVELFEAFREMVERCGEVVCYPQKTRIVFQSRIRFAHCQTRKSHLAVGLILPDEFPDFEQLTKIEKYGEQSFGHYFKMASIDDFDQRFGELVEKAFSTGS
;
A
#
# COMPACT_ATOMS: atom_id res chain seq x y z
N MET A 1 5.74 -25.79 -6.28
CA MET A 1 4.86 -24.95 -7.12
C MET A 1 5.75 -23.88 -7.73
N ASP A 2 5.80 -23.85 -9.06
CA ASP A 2 6.66 -22.96 -9.83
C ASP A 2 6.11 -21.52 -9.73
N LYS A 3 6.59 -20.77 -8.72
CA LYS A 3 6.33 -19.33 -8.62
C LYS A 3 7.15 -18.69 -9.73
N THR A 4 6.54 -18.44 -10.89
CA THR A 4 7.19 -17.71 -11.97
C THR A 4 7.86 -16.46 -11.38
N GLU A 5 9.17 -16.38 -11.54
CA GLU A 5 9.98 -15.27 -11.03
C GLU A 5 9.42 -13.95 -11.55
N LEU A 6 9.32 -12.96 -10.65
CA LEU A 6 8.89 -11.63 -11.04
C LEU A 6 9.97 -11.01 -11.94
N TRP A 7 9.54 -10.36 -13.02
CA TRP A 7 10.45 -9.58 -13.84
C TRP A 7 10.85 -8.31 -13.08
N GLU A 8 12.16 -8.14 -12.85
CA GLU A 8 12.72 -6.93 -12.27
C GLU A 8 13.04 -5.91 -13.37
N CYS A 9 12.53 -4.68 -13.21
CA CYS A 9 12.86 -3.60 -14.12
C CYS A 9 14.33 -3.18 -13.93
N PRO A 10 15.18 -3.22 -14.97
CA PRO A 10 16.61 -2.88 -14.84
C PRO A 10 16.85 -1.41 -14.46
N ASP A 11 15.88 -0.53 -14.74
CA ASP A 11 16.03 0.91 -14.51
C ASP A 11 15.67 1.32 -13.08
N CYS A 12 14.64 0.71 -12.48
CA CYS A 12 14.15 1.09 -11.15
C CYS A 12 14.21 -0.01 -10.08
N GLY A 13 14.46 -1.26 -10.46
CA GLY A 13 14.51 -2.41 -9.53
C GLY A 13 13.14 -2.90 -9.04
N ASN A 14 12.03 -2.28 -9.47
CA ASN A 14 10.70 -2.75 -9.11
C ASN A 14 10.37 -4.06 -9.83
N ARG A 15 9.64 -4.95 -9.15
CA ARG A 15 9.32 -6.29 -9.62
C ARG A 15 7.86 -6.38 -10.07
N PHE A 16 7.61 -7.10 -11.16
CA PHE A 16 6.29 -7.20 -11.79
C PHE A 16 5.97 -8.62 -12.24
N THR A 17 4.68 -8.97 -12.25
CA THR A 17 4.19 -10.23 -12.79
C THR A 17 4.23 -10.28 -14.32
N THR A 18 4.15 -9.11 -14.97
CA THR A 18 4.23 -8.98 -16.44
C THR A 18 5.54 -8.31 -16.82
N ALA A 19 6.36 -8.99 -17.63
CA ALA A 19 7.62 -8.44 -18.11
C ALA A 19 7.40 -7.21 -18.99
N LYS A 20 8.28 -6.20 -18.85
CA LYS A 20 8.29 -4.95 -19.64
C LYS A 20 6.96 -4.17 -19.59
N VAL A 21 6.14 -4.39 -18.55
CA VAL A 21 4.89 -3.67 -18.37
C VAL A 21 5.16 -2.17 -18.26
N TRP A 22 4.34 -1.36 -18.91
CA TRP A 22 4.41 0.09 -18.74
C TRP A 22 4.15 0.43 -17.26
N HIS A 23 4.99 1.27 -16.71
CA HIS A 23 4.85 1.77 -15.34
C HIS A 23 5.53 3.12 -15.21
N SER A 24 5.16 3.86 -14.16
CA SER A 24 5.81 5.12 -13.78
C SER A 24 7.22 4.86 -13.21
N CYS A 25 8.15 4.46 -14.08
CA CYS A 25 9.52 4.11 -13.74
C CYS A 25 10.27 5.28 -13.10
N GLY A 26 11.13 4.99 -12.13
CA GLY A 26 12.00 5.95 -11.47
C GLY A 26 12.50 5.45 -10.12
N LYS A 27 13.65 5.98 -9.69
CA LYS A 27 14.22 5.76 -8.34
C LYS A 27 13.81 6.92 -7.45
N TYR A 28 13.20 6.62 -6.31
CA TYR A 28 12.73 7.61 -5.35
C TYR A 28 13.28 7.26 -3.96
N GLY A 29 13.51 8.28 -3.13
CA GLY A 29 13.87 8.11 -1.72
C GLY A 29 12.63 8.24 -0.83
N PHE A 30 12.62 7.55 0.31
CA PHE A 30 11.53 7.64 1.28
C PHE A 30 11.44 9.03 1.90
N GLU A 31 12.58 9.68 2.14
CA GLU A 31 12.72 10.95 2.85
C GLU A 31 11.87 12.05 2.21
N ARG A 32 11.79 12.04 0.87
CA ARG A 32 11.00 13.02 0.11
C ARG A 32 9.51 12.97 0.44
N HIS A 33 8.98 11.82 0.84
CA HIS A 33 7.58 11.71 1.24
C HIS A 33 7.31 12.43 2.57
N PHE A 34 8.31 12.54 3.44
CA PHE A 34 8.14 13.12 4.78
C PHE A 34 8.57 14.59 4.86
N ASP A 35 9.06 15.17 3.75
CA ASP A 35 9.40 16.59 3.69
C ASP A 35 8.19 17.48 4.04
N ARG A 36 8.40 18.37 5.02
CA ARG A 36 7.41 19.32 5.55
C ARG A 36 6.12 18.67 6.05
N LYS A 37 6.16 17.40 6.47
CA LYS A 37 5.03 16.72 7.11
C LYS A 37 5.09 16.93 8.62
N GLU A 38 3.93 16.85 9.25
CA GLU A 38 3.84 16.85 10.70
C GLU A 38 4.41 15.52 11.27
N PRO A 39 5.01 15.52 12.47
CA PRO A 39 5.65 14.33 13.04
C PRO A 39 4.74 13.09 13.09
N ILE A 40 3.45 13.31 13.37
CA ILE A 40 2.43 12.24 13.39
C ILE A 40 2.40 11.43 12.09
N VAL A 41 2.73 12.02 10.93
CA VAL A 41 2.71 11.31 9.64
C VAL A 41 3.79 10.22 9.57
N VAL A 42 4.92 10.42 10.25
CA VAL A 42 5.96 9.39 10.38
C VAL A 42 5.45 8.26 11.27
N GLU A 43 4.83 8.59 12.41
CA GLU A 43 4.25 7.60 13.34
C GLU A 43 3.16 6.77 12.67
N LEU A 44 2.24 7.40 11.94
CA LEU A 44 1.19 6.72 11.18
C LEU A 44 1.77 5.82 10.07
N PHE A 45 2.85 6.25 9.43
CA PHE A 45 3.53 5.44 8.42
C PHE A 45 4.18 4.20 9.02
N GLU A 46 4.92 4.34 10.12
CA GLU A 46 5.56 3.20 10.78
C GLU A 46 4.50 2.23 11.33
N ALA A 47 3.43 2.73 11.94
CA ALA A 47 2.32 1.88 12.40
C ALA A 47 1.69 1.08 11.24
N PHE A 48 1.44 1.73 10.10
CA PHE A 48 0.93 1.06 8.92
C PHE A 48 1.92 0.03 8.37
N ARG A 49 3.21 0.39 8.28
CA ARG A 49 4.27 -0.49 7.80
C ARG A 49 4.39 -1.74 8.66
N GLU A 50 4.47 -1.58 9.98
CA GLU A 50 4.56 -2.72 10.89
C GLU A 50 3.34 -3.64 10.78
N MET A 51 2.14 -3.06 10.65
CA MET A 51 0.91 -3.84 10.46
C MET A 51 0.96 -4.67 9.16
N VAL A 52 1.43 -4.09 8.06
CA VAL A 52 1.59 -4.79 6.78
C VAL A 52 2.67 -5.87 6.85
N GLU A 53 3.83 -5.56 7.43
CA GLU A 53 4.96 -6.50 7.56
C GLU A 53 4.64 -7.69 8.49
N ARG A 54 3.71 -7.51 9.45
CA ARG A 54 3.20 -8.62 10.29
C ARG A 54 2.42 -9.66 9.51
N CYS A 55 1.88 -9.34 8.33
CA CYS A 55 1.15 -10.31 7.50
C CYS A 55 2.07 -11.33 6.81
N GLY A 56 3.32 -10.96 6.51
CA GLY A 56 4.28 -11.85 5.84
C GLY A 56 5.35 -11.13 5.03
N GLU A 57 5.97 -11.83 4.08
CA GLU A 57 7.03 -11.26 3.23
C GLU A 57 6.46 -10.17 2.29
N VAL A 58 6.88 -8.93 2.55
CA VAL A 58 6.45 -7.75 1.80
C VAL A 58 7.68 -6.91 1.45
N VAL A 59 7.74 -6.46 0.20
CA VAL A 59 8.69 -5.43 -0.24
C VAL A 59 7.99 -4.08 -0.12
N CYS A 60 8.60 -3.16 0.63
CA CYS A 60 8.19 -1.77 0.72
C CYS A 60 9.13 -0.90 -0.11
N TYR A 61 8.59 -0.08 -1.02
CA TYR A 61 9.41 0.84 -1.83
C TYR A 61 8.66 2.11 -2.23
N PRO A 62 9.38 3.24 -2.43
CA PRO A 62 8.77 4.50 -2.81
C PRO A 62 8.57 4.61 -4.32
N GLN A 63 7.49 5.29 -4.70
CA GLN A 63 7.22 5.79 -6.04
C GLN A 63 7.11 7.32 -5.98
N LYS A 64 7.01 7.99 -7.14
CA LYS A 64 6.94 9.46 -7.22
C LYS A 64 5.99 10.12 -6.21
N THR A 65 4.82 9.53 -5.98
CA THR A 65 3.74 10.13 -5.20
C THR A 65 3.29 9.29 -4.01
N ARG A 66 3.72 8.03 -3.90
CA ARG A 66 3.24 7.07 -2.90
C ARG A 66 4.32 6.08 -2.51
N ILE A 67 4.19 5.51 -1.33
CA ILE A 67 4.96 4.35 -0.88
C ILE A 67 4.09 3.11 -1.10
N VAL A 68 4.67 2.05 -1.65
CA VAL A 68 3.96 0.84 -2.07
C VAL A 68 4.44 -0.36 -1.26
N PHE A 69 3.49 -1.23 -0.95
CA PHE A 69 3.72 -2.53 -0.34
C PHE A 69 3.31 -3.61 -1.34
N GLN A 70 4.22 -4.55 -1.57
CA GLN A 70 4.07 -5.61 -2.55
C GLN A 70 4.47 -6.96 -1.95
N SER A 71 3.59 -7.95 -2.06
CA SER A 71 3.96 -9.36 -1.90
C SER A 71 4.29 -9.92 -3.29
N ARG A 72 3.38 -10.69 -3.93
CA ARG A 72 3.54 -11.02 -5.36
C ARG A 72 3.09 -9.84 -6.22
N ILE A 73 1.95 -9.25 -5.90
CA ILE A 73 1.44 -8.03 -6.52
C ILE A 73 1.37 -6.88 -5.50
N ARG A 74 1.18 -5.66 -6.01
CA ARG A 74 0.95 -4.48 -5.17
C ARG A 74 -0.46 -4.56 -4.62
N PHE A 75 -0.58 -4.67 -3.31
CA PHE A 75 -1.88 -4.79 -2.64
C PHE A 75 -2.17 -3.62 -1.70
N ALA A 76 -1.14 -2.88 -1.29
CA ALA A 76 -1.29 -1.74 -0.40
C ALA A 76 -0.36 -0.59 -0.78
N HIS A 77 -0.77 0.63 -0.44
CA HIS A 77 0.07 1.82 -0.60
C HIS A 77 -0.34 2.93 0.36
N CYS A 78 0.52 3.92 0.55
CA CYS A 78 0.16 5.15 1.25
C CYS A 78 0.73 6.40 0.58
N GLN A 79 0.05 7.54 0.78
CA GLN A 79 0.53 8.87 0.43
C GLN A 79 0.59 9.72 1.69
N THR A 80 1.72 10.35 1.94
CA THR A 80 1.91 11.27 3.05
C THR A 80 1.24 12.61 2.74
N ARG A 81 0.20 12.94 3.49
CA ARG A 81 -0.41 14.28 3.50
C ARG A 81 0.18 15.10 4.64
N LYS A 82 -0.21 16.37 4.76
CA LYS A 82 0.40 17.29 5.72
C LYS A 82 0.34 16.74 7.16
N SER A 83 -0.82 16.21 7.55
CA SER A 83 -1.16 15.81 8.92
C SER A 83 -1.81 14.42 9.02
N HIS A 84 -1.81 13.65 7.93
CA HIS A 84 -2.46 12.33 7.88
C HIS A 84 -1.84 11.47 6.80
N LEU A 85 -2.14 10.17 6.84
CA LEU A 85 -1.77 9.20 5.84
C LEU A 85 -2.99 8.84 4.98
N ALA A 86 -2.89 8.99 3.67
CA ALA A 86 -3.90 8.47 2.75
C ALA A 86 -3.51 7.05 2.34
N VAL A 87 -4.18 6.05 2.91
CA VAL A 87 -3.91 4.63 2.70
C VAL A 87 -4.81 4.08 1.60
N GLY A 88 -4.29 3.18 0.77
CA GLY A 88 -5.05 2.43 -0.22
C GLY A 88 -4.80 0.93 -0.08
N LEU A 89 -5.87 0.14 -0.09
CA LEU A 89 -5.84 -1.32 -0.07
C LEU A 89 -6.58 -1.87 -1.30
N ILE A 90 -6.06 -2.93 -1.92
CA ILE A 90 -6.76 -3.71 -2.94
C ILE A 90 -7.43 -4.90 -2.26
N LEU A 91 -8.76 -4.96 -2.35
CA LEU A 91 -9.59 -5.99 -1.73
C LEU A 91 -10.47 -6.69 -2.78
N PRO A 92 -10.89 -7.94 -2.53
CA PRO A 92 -11.64 -8.74 -3.51
C PRO A 92 -13.12 -8.37 -3.58
N ASP A 93 -13.62 -7.62 -2.60
CA ASP A 93 -15.02 -7.18 -2.44
C ASP A 93 -15.07 -5.80 -1.80
N GLU A 94 -16.25 -5.20 -1.71
CA GLU A 94 -16.50 -3.90 -1.06
C GLU A 94 -16.67 -4.04 0.47
N PHE A 95 -15.96 -3.21 1.23
CA PHE A 95 -16.02 -3.13 2.68
C PHE A 95 -16.28 -1.67 3.11
N PRO A 96 -17.54 -1.20 3.05
CA PRO A 96 -17.86 0.23 3.21
C PRO A 96 -17.87 0.74 4.65
N ASP A 97 -17.91 -0.15 5.63
CA ASP A 97 -18.31 0.19 7.00
C ASP A 97 -17.19 0.79 7.87
N PHE A 98 -16.36 1.70 7.36
CA PHE A 98 -15.24 2.31 8.11
C PHE A 98 -15.36 3.83 8.13
N GLU A 99 -15.19 4.45 9.30
CA GLU A 99 -15.28 5.92 9.45
C GLU A 99 -14.18 6.64 8.64
N GLN A 100 -12.99 6.04 8.57
CA GLN A 100 -11.84 6.57 7.85
C GLN A 100 -11.96 6.41 6.33
N LEU A 101 -12.92 5.61 5.84
CA LEU A 101 -13.07 5.31 4.42
C LEU A 101 -13.54 6.56 3.66
N THR A 102 -12.80 6.90 2.62
CA THR A 102 -13.07 8.09 1.78
C THR A 102 -13.58 7.74 0.40
N LYS A 103 -13.21 6.57 -0.13
CA LYS A 103 -13.58 6.13 -1.47
C LYS A 103 -13.39 4.61 -1.61
N ILE A 104 -14.29 3.99 -2.38
CA ILE A 104 -14.07 2.68 -3.01
C ILE A 104 -14.03 2.88 -4.52
N GLU A 105 -13.09 2.24 -5.21
CA GLU A 105 -12.96 2.28 -6.67
C GLU A 105 -12.86 0.85 -7.23
N LYS A 106 -13.70 0.52 -8.20
CA LYS A 106 -13.73 -0.81 -8.82
C LYS A 106 -12.74 -0.91 -9.98
N TYR A 107 -11.83 -1.87 -9.90
CA TYR A 107 -10.86 -2.26 -10.92
C TYR A 107 -11.17 -3.67 -11.44
N GLY A 108 -12.08 -3.79 -12.39
CA GLY A 108 -12.53 -5.09 -12.90
C GLY A 108 -13.57 -5.76 -12.00
N GLU A 109 -13.78 -7.08 -12.15
CA GLU A 109 -14.90 -7.76 -11.47
C GLU A 109 -14.67 -8.01 -9.98
N GLN A 110 -13.42 -8.27 -9.56
CA GLN A 110 -13.06 -8.75 -8.22
C GLN A 110 -11.87 -8.00 -7.60
N SER A 111 -11.70 -6.73 -7.94
CA SER A 111 -10.62 -5.93 -7.37
C SER A 111 -11.11 -4.52 -7.08
N PHE A 112 -11.07 -4.13 -5.82
CA PHE A 112 -11.65 -2.90 -5.29
C PHE A 112 -10.59 -2.14 -4.49
N GLY A 113 -10.24 -0.94 -4.96
CA GLY A 113 -9.38 -0.01 -4.25
C GLY A 113 -10.14 0.70 -3.14
N HIS A 114 -9.81 0.41 -1.89
CA HIS A 114 -10.36 1.07 -0.71
C HIS A 114 -9.39 2.12 -0.22
N TYR A 115 -9.85 3.37 -0.10
CA TYR A 115 -9.01 4.50 0.25
C TYR A 115 -9.42 5.10 1.59
N PHE A 116 -8.47 5.17 2.53
CA PHE A 116 -8.70 5.60 3.90
C PHE A 116 -7.89 6.85 4.22
N LYS A 117 -8.43 7.69 5.09
CA LYS A 117 -7.72 8.82 5.70
C LYS A 117 -7.39 8.46 7.15
N MET A 118 -6.14 8.09 7.41
CA MET A 118 -5.65 7.75 8.75
C MET A 118 -5.01 8.99 9.36
N ALA A 119 -5.61 9.54 10.42
CA ALA A 119 -5.16 10.76 11.10
C ALA A 119 -4.78 10.53 12.57
N SER A 120 -5.10 9.37 13.14
CA SER A 120 -4.72 8.93 14.49
C SER A 120 -4.10 7.53 14.46
N ILE A 121 -3.27 7.23 15.46
CA ILE A 121 -2.77 5.86 15.68
C ILE A 121 -3.94 4.89 15.96
N ASP A 122 -4.99 5.38 16.60
CA ASP A 122 -6.19 4.59 16.90
C ASP A 122 -6.96 4.17 15.64
N ASP A 123 -6.71 4.80 14.48
CA ASP A 123 -7.28 4.36 13.20
C ASP A 123 -6.70 3.00 12.76
N PHE A 124 -5.53 2.61 13.26
CA PHE A 124 -4.89 1.31 13.00
C PHE A 124 -5.33 0.27 14.03
N ASP A 125 -6.63 0.17 14.26
CA ASP A 125 -7.24 -0.78 15.16
C ASP A 125 -7.23 -2.23 14.60
N GLN A 126 -7.74 -3.16 15.40
CA GLN A 126 -7.86 -4.56 15.01
C GLN A 126 -8.65 -4.74 13.71
N ARG A 127 -9.71 -3.95 13.52
CA ARG A 127 -10.62 -4.10 12.39
C ARG A 127 -9.98 -3.63 11.08
N PHE A 128 -9.20 -2.56 11.14
CA PHE A 128 -8.37 -2.14 10.02
C PHE A 128 -7.27 -3.18 9.73
N GLY A 129 -6.67 -3.78 10.77
CA GLY A 129 -5.73 -4.89 10.65
C GLY A 129 -6.29 -6.09 9.87
N GLU A 130 -7.54 -6.48 10.15
CA GLU A 130 -8.22 -7.56 9.42
C GLU A 130 -8.39 -7.25 7.92
N LEU A 131 -8.55 -5.97 7.53
CA LEU A 131 -8.54 -5.57 6.13
C LEU A 131 -7.15 -5.64 5.51
N VAL A 132 -6.11 -5.26 6.25
CA VAL A 132 -4.72 -5.35 5.78
C VAL A 132 -4.35 -6.81 5.50
N GLU A 133 -4.70 -7.74 6.39
CA GLU A 133 -4.51 -9.18 6.20
C GLU A 133 -5.26 -9.72 4.98
N LYS A 134 -6.49 -9.25 4.76
CA LYS A 134 -7.30 -9.63 3.59
C LYS A 134 -6.71 -9.10 2.29
N ALA A 135 -6.19 -7.87 2.30
CA ALA A 135 -5.49 -7.29 1.16
C ALA A 135 -4.19 -8.04 0.86
N PHE A 136 -3.40 -8.36 1.89
CA PHE A 136 -2.19 -9.17 1.75
C PHE A 136 -2.49 -10.56 1.15
N SER A 137 -3.55 -11.23 1.64
CA SER A 137 -3.97 -12.55 1.13
C SER A 137 -4.41 -12.49 -0.33
N THR A 138 -5.00 -11.38 -0.77
CA THR A 138 -5.36 -11.13 -2.17
C THR A 138 -4.13 -10.90 -3.05
N GLY A 139 -3.06 -10.35 -2.47
CA GLY A 139 -1.82 -10.03 -3.18
C GLY A 139 -0.80 -11.18 -3.29
N SER A 140 -1.02 -12.28 -2.56
CA SER A 140 -0.02 -13.33 -2.29
C SER A 140 -0.06 -14.53 -3.25
#